data_AF-A0A3M0XZU1-F1
#
_entry.id   AF-A0A3M0XZU1-F1
#
_cell.length_a   1.000
_cell.length_b   1.000
_cell.length_c   1.000
_cell.angle_alpha   90.00
_cell.angle_beta   90.00
_cell.angle_gamma   90.00
#
_symmetry.space_group_name_H-M   'P 1'
#
loop_
_entity.id
_entity.type
_entity.pdbx_description
1 polymer ?
#
loop_
_entity_poly.entity_id
_entity_poly.type
_entity_poly.pdbx_seq_one_letter_code
_entity_poly.pdbx_strand_id
1 'polypeptide(L)'
;MKRMRLGRLAVAAAALCGGGAWAAGQGVEVDPRLPAYTPAPGVSGSLRSVGSDTLNNLMTLWAERFRSFYPNVKIEIEGKGSSTAPPALIEG
;
A
#
# COMPACT_ATOMS: atom_id res chain seq x y z
N MET A 1 -60.12 1.35 29.29
CA MET A 1 -59.03 1.86 30.17
C MET A 1 -57.82 0.95 30.06
N LYS A 2 -56.61 1.51 30.24
CA LYS A 2 -55.25 0.91 30.20
C LYS A 2 -54.58 0.82 28.83
N ARG A 3 -53.90 1.93 28.51
CA ARG A 3 -52.86 2.08 27.48
C ARG A 3 -51.71 1.10 27.79
N MET A 4 -51.49 0.12 26.92
CA MET A 4 -50.35 -0.78 27.01
C MET A 4 -49.09 -0.06 26.55
N ARG A 5 -48.04 -0.15 27.37
CA ARG A 5 -46.82 0.65 27.35
C ARG A 5 -45.98 0.35 26.10
N LEU A 6 -46.02 1.27 25.14
CA LEU A 6 -45.13 1.34 23.98
C LEU A 6 -43.78 1.93 24.44
N GLY A 7 -42.90 1.10 24.97
CA GLY A 7 -41.60 1.61 25.41
C GLY A 7 -40.77 0.54 26.07
N ARG A 8 -40.03 -0.23 25.25
CA ARG A 8 -38.83 -1.01 25.66
C ARG A 8 -38.11 -1.78 24.54
N LEU A 9 -38.30 -1.45 23.27
CA LEU A 9 -37.73 -2.23 22.16
C LEU A 9 -36.77 -1.47 21.23
N ALA A 10 -36.23 -0.32 21.66
CA ALA A 10 -35.35 0.51 20.83
C ALA A 10 -33.90 0.64 21.36
N VAL A 11 -33.39 -0.33 22.12
CA VAL A 11 -31.99 -0.30 22.61
C VAL A 11 -31.31 -1.65 22.35
N ALA A 12 -31.09 -1.99 21.08
CA ALA A 12 -30.25 -3.14 20.72
C ALA A 12 -29.52 -3.00 19.36
N ALA A 13 -29.58 -1.84 18.68
CA ALA A 13 -29.05 -1.70 17.31
C ALA A 13 -27.95 -0.63 17.15
N ALA A 14 -27.45 -0.01 18.23
CA ALA A 14 -26.47 1.08 18.14
C ALA A 14 -25.01 0.66 18.46
N ALA A 15 -24.74 -0.63 18.68
CA ALA A 15 -23.42 -1.11 19.12
C ALA A 15 -22.52 -1.67 18.00
N LEU A 16 -22.93 -1.59 16.73
CA LEU A 16 -22.13 -2.10 15.59
C LEU A 16 -21.42 -1.02 14.77
N CYS A 17 -21.54 0.26 15.12
CA CYS A 17 -20.87 1.35 14.40
C CYS A 17 -19.53 1.80 15.03
N GLY A 18 -19.08 1.18 16.13
CA GLY A 18 -17.95 1.66 16.94
C GLY A 18 -16.59 0.96 16.73
N GLY A 19 -16.47 0.04 15.78
CA GLY A 19 -15.30 -0.84 15.68
C GLY A 19 -14.37 -0.58 14.50
N GLY A 20 -14.50 0.54 13.80
CA GLY A 20 -13.57 0.95 12.76
C GLY A 20 -12.37 1.71 13.34
N ALA A 21 -11.75 1.22 14.41
CA ALA A 21 -10.39 1.63 14.71
C ALA A 21 -9.52 1.00 13.62
N TRP A 22 -9.48 1.66 12.45
CA TRP A 22 -8.39 1.46 11.52
C TRP A 22 -7.15 1.59 12.38
N ALA A 23 -6.43 0.48 12.56
CA ALA A 23 -5.09 0.52 13.07
C ALA A 23 -4.31 1.37 12.06
N ALA A 24 -4.29 2.68 12.28
CA ALA A 24 -3.32 3.56 11.69
C ALA A 24 -2.00 3.01 12.20
N GLY A 25 -1.37 2.14 11.40
CA GLY A 25 -0.03 1.66 11.66
C GLY A 25 0.80 2.88 12.03
N GLN A 26 1.59 2.77 13.10
CA GLN A 26 2.41 3.89 13.57
C GLN A 26 3.18 4.44 12.37
N GLY A 27 2.73 5.59 11.86
CA GLY A 27 3.30 6.16 10.66
C GLY A 27 4.75 6.44 10.97
N VAL A 28 5.66 5.87 10.18
CA VAL A 28 7.05 6.30 10.23
C VAL A 28 7.02 7.79 9.95
N GLU A 29 7.49 8.59 10.91
CA GLU A 29 7.60 10.04 10.72
C GLU A 29 8.65 10.28 9.62
N VAL A 30 8.18 10.71 8.46
CA VAL A 30 9.02 11.06 7.32
C VAL A 30 9.34 12.55 7.34
N ASP A 31 10.46 12.94 6.72
CA ASP A 31 10.80 14.37 6.59
C ASP A 31 9.66 15.11 5.87
N PRO A 32 9.04 16.14 6.50
CA PRO A 32 7.91 16.86 5.91
C PRO A 32 8.27 17.65 4.65
N ARG A 33 9.56 17.81 4.34
CA ARG A 33 10.05 18.46 3.11
C ARG A 33 10.05 17.51 1.91
N LEU A 34 9.82 16.21 2.11
CA LEU A 34 9.71 15.28 0.99
C LEU A 34 8.47 15.62 0.16
N PRO A 35 8.62 15.83 -1.16
CA PRO A 35 7.49 16.17 -2.02
C PRO A 35 6.55 14.98 -2.19
N ALA A 36 5.26 15.28 -2.33
CA ALA A 36 4.29 14.28 -2.77
C ALA A 36 4.58 13.91 -4.23
N TYR A 37 4.56 12.61 -4.54
CA TYR A 37 4.73 12.14 -5.92
C TYR A 37 3.52 12.52 -6.78
N THR A 38 3.77 13.11 -7.95
CA THR A 38 2.74 13.42 -8.95
C THR A 38 2.95 12.55 -10.18
N PRO A 39 1.97 11.73 -10.60
CA PRO A 39 2.12 10.90 -11.78
C PRO A 39 2.30 11.70 -13.07
N ALA A 40 3.17 11.22 -13.96
CA ALA A 40 3.41 11.78 -15.28
C ALA A 40 2.69 10.96 -16.36
N PRO A 41 2.17 11.59 -17.44
CA PRO A 41 1.51 10.85 -18.51
C PRO A 41 2.50 9.99 -19.32
N GLY A 42 2.00 8.94 -19.96
CA GLY A 42 2.74 8.15 -20.96
C GLY A 42 3.69 7.08 -20.40
N VAL A 43 3.79 6.92 -19.08
CA VAL A 43 4.65 5.89 -18.47
C VAL A 43 4.04 4.49 -18.69
N SER A 44 4.78 3.62 -19.37
CA SER A 44 4.39 2.24 -19.70
C SER A 44 5.64 1.40 -20.00
N GLY A 45 5.50 0.07 -20.07
CA GLY A 45 6.59 -0.83 -20.47
C GLY A 45 6.93 -1.88 -19.41
N SER A 46 8.20 -2.29 -19.34
CA SER A 46 8.72 -3.28 -18.39
C SER A 46 9.82 -2.69 -17.52
N LEU A 47 9.78 -2.96 -16.22
CA LEU A 47 10.81 -2.61 -15.24
C LEU A 47 11.29 -3.90 -14.55
N ARG A 48 12.58 -4.22 -14.64
CA ARG A 48 13.19 -5.35 -13.93
C ARG A 48 14.11 -4.82 -12.83
N SER A 49 13.89 -5.29 -11.60
CA SER A 49 14.73 -4.98 -10.43
C SER A 49 15.47 -6.23 -10.00
N VAL A 50 16.80 -6.23 -10.06
CA VAL A 50 17.64 -7.36 -9.63
C VAL A 50 18.66 -6.87 -8.60
N GLY A 51 18.79 -7.55 -7.46
CA GLY A 51 19.82 -7.20 -6.48
C GLY A 51 19.53 -7.61 -5.05
N SER A 52 19.54 -6.61 -4.15
CA SER A 52 19.60 -6.79 -2.69
C SER A 52 18.39 -7.48 -2.06
N ASP A 53 18.64 -8.57 -1.34
CA ASP A 53 17.63 -9.27 -0.54
C ASP A 53 17.07 -8.39 0.56
N THR A 54 17.91 -7.52 1.14
CA THR A 54 17.52 -6.57 2.18
C THR A 54 16.46 -5.59 1.69
N LEU A 55 16.47 -5.25 0.38
CA LEU A 55 15.53 -4.30 -0.21
C LEU A 55 14.32 -4.97 -0.87
N ASN A 56 14.24 -6.30 -0.87
CA ASN A 56 13.25 -7.01 -1.68
C ASN A 56 11.80 -6.60 -1.31
N ASN A 57 11.49 -6.57 0.00
CA ASN A 57 10.17 -6.14 0.49
C ASN A 57 9.87 -4.67 0.14
N LEU A 58 10.87 -3.79 0.23
CA LEU A 58 10.71 -2.38 -0.13
C LEU A 58 10.37 -2.24 -1.61
N MET A 59 11.11 -2.95 -2.47
CA MET A 59 10.87 -2.94 -3.90
C MET A 59 9.50 -3.51 -4.26
N THR A 60 9.03 -4.55 -3.56
CA THR A 60 7.67 -5.07 -3.73
C THR A 60 6.62 -4.02 -3.41
N LEU A 61 6.70 -3.36 -2.25
CA LEU A 61 5.74 -2.32 -1.85
C LEU A 61 5.78 -1.11 -2.81
N TRP A 62 6.97 -0.73 -3.25
CA TRP A 62 7.12 0.34 -4.26
C TRP A 62 6.52 -0.06 -5.59
N ALA A 63 6.73 -1.29 -6.06
CA ALA A 63 6.16 -1.79 -7.30
C ALA A 63 4.63 -1.82 -7.25
N GLU A 64 4.04 -2.28 -6.14
CA GLU A 64 2.59 -2.28 -5.94
C GLU A 64 2.03 -0.85 -6.01
N ARG A 65 2.64 0.09 -5.28
CA ARG A 65 2.21 1.49 -5.28
C ARG A 65 2.43 2.14 -6.65
N PHE A 66 3.54 1.86 -7.31
CA PHE A 66 3.84 2.40 -8.63
C PHE A 66 2.85 1.90 -9.69
N ARG A 67 2.47 0.61 -9.65
CA ARG A 67 1.46 0.05 -10.55
C ARG A 67 0.07 0.64 -10.34
N SER A 68 -0.23 1.12 -9.13
CA SER A 68 -1.48 1.87 -8.88
C SER A 68 -1.53 3.22 -9.62
N PHE A 69 -0.37 3.84 -9.88
CA PHE A 69 -0.27 5.03 -10.73
C PHE A 69 -0.15 4.67 -12.22
N TYR A 70 0.56 3.59 -12.54
CA TYR A 70 0.89 3.18 -13.90
C TYR A 70 0.52 1.71 -14.16
N PRO A 71 -0.75 1.41 -14.46
CA PRO A 71 -1.21 0.03 -14.64
C PRO A 71 -0.59 -0.66 -15.87
N ASN A 72 -0.05 0.13 -16.82
CA ASN A 72 0.59 -0.36 -18.04
C ASN A 72 2.07 -0.73 -17.87
N VAL A 73 2.62 -0.66 -16.65
CA VAL A 73 3.99 -1.07 -16.35
C VAL A 73 4.00 -2.49 -15.77
N LYS A 74 4.76 -3.38 -16.40
CA LYS A 74 5.05 -4.73 -15.91
C LYS A 74 6.32 -4.67 -15.07
N ILE A 75 6.26 -5.19 -13.85
CA ILE A 75 7.39 -5.12 -12.90
C ILE A 75 7.78 -6.52 -12.47
N GLU A 76 9.08 -6.83 -12.56
CA GLU A 76 9.69 -8.06 -12.09
C GLU A 76 10.76 -7.74 -11.05
N ILE A 77 10.82 -8.50 -9.96
CA ILE A 77 11.75 -8.28 -8.86
C ILE A 77 12.46 -9.58 -8.52
N GLU A 78 13.79 -9.52 -8.48
CA GLU A 78 14.68 -10.61 -8.07
C GLU A 78 15.63 -10.09 -6.97
N GLY A 79 15.41 -10.55 -5.73
CA GLY A 79 16.36 -10.40 -4.64
C GLY A 79 17.19 -11.68 -4.51
N LYS A 80 18.45 -11.65 -4.97
CA LYS A 80 19.43 -12.74 -4.76
C LYS A 80 20.80 -12.22 -4.27
N GLY A 81 20.79 -11.08 -3.58
CA GLY A 81 21.96 -10.39 -3.05
C GLY A 81 22.44 -9.22 -3.91
N SER A 82 23.00 -8.19 -3.27
CA SER A 82 23.40 -6.94 -3.95
C SER A 82 24.46 -7.14 -5.05
N SER A 83 25.26 -8.20 -4.97
CA SER A 83 26.29 -8.54 -5.96
C SER A 83 25.71 -8.99 -7.31
N THR A 84 24.43 -9.31 -7.41
CA THR A 84 23.76 -9.65 -8.68
C THR A 84 23.31 -8.42 -9.46
N ALA A 85 23.21 -7.25 -8.81
CA ALA A 85 22.80 -6.01 -9.46
C ALA A 85 23.81 -5.54 -10.53
N PRO A 86 25.14 -5.47 -10.25
CA PRO A 86 26.10 -5.03 -11.27
C PRO A 86 26.06 -5.81 -12.59
N PRO A 87 26.14 -7.17 -12.62
CA PRO A 87 26.07 -7.89 -13.89
C PRO A 87 24.71 -7.73 -14.59
N ALA A 88 23.60 -7.76 -13.85
CA ALA A 88 22.27 -7.58 -14.44
C ALA A 88 22.09 -6.20 -15.10
N LEU A 89 22.68 -5.15 -14.53
CA LEU A 89 22.66 -3.81 -15.12
C LEU A 89 23.58 -3.68 -16.34
N ILE A 90 24.67 -4.43 -16.39
CA ILE A 90 25.60 -4.45 -17.53
C ILE A 90 24.97 -5.21 -18.70
N GLU A 91 24.22 -6.28 -18.44
CA GLU A 91 23.58 -7.12 -19.46
C GLU A 91 22.33 -6.47 -20.09
N GLY A 92 21.59 -5.66 -19.32
CA GLY A 92 20.34 -5.01 -19.75
C GLY A 92 19.08 -5.86 -19.59
#